data_AF-A0A7Z2PZP5-F1
#
_entry.id   AF-A0A7Z2PZP5-F1
#
_cell.length_a   1.000
_cell.length_b   1.000
_cell.length_c   1.000
_cell.angle_alpha   90.00
_cell.angle_beta   90.00
_cell.angle_gamma   90.00
#
_symmetry.space_group_name_H-M   'P 1'
#
loop_
_entity.id
_entity.type
_entity.pdbx_description
1 polymer ?
#
loop_
_entity_poly.entity_id
_entity_poly.type
_entity_poly.pdbx_seq_one_letter_code
_entity_poly.pdbx_strand_id
1 'polypeptide(L)'
;MPHPDQTKREFIVIELKRPSLKVGRKELDQLEDYVNALMAQPDYSRTDTQWTFFLVTGEYDSSITSRITQKDRPVGLFLKSRP
;
A
#
# COMPACT_ATOMS: atom_id res chain seq x y z
N MET A 1 -20.81 16.83 -20.21
CA MET A 1 -20.19 16.83 -18.86
C MET A 1 -19.82 15.39 -18.53
N PRO A 2 -18.56 15.05 -18.25
CA PRO A 2 -18.23 13.72 -17.76
C PRO A 2 -18.83 13.58 -16.36
N HIS A 3 -19.73 12.62 -16.20
CA HIS A 3 -20.22 12.25 -14.88
C HIS A 3 -19.16 11.38 -14.23
N PRO A 4 -18.83 11.57 -12.93
CA PRO A 4 -18.02 10.59 -12.22
C PRO A 4 -18.72 9.23 -12.35
N ASP A 5 -17.99 8.25 -12.87
CA ASP A 5 -18.49 6.89 -13.02
C ASP A 5 -18.79 6.35 -11.62
N GLN A 6 -20.07 6.30 -11.24
CA GLN A 6 -20.52 5.91 -9.90
C GLN A 6 -20.18 4.46 -9.55
N THR A 7 -19.68 3.69 -10.52
CA THR A 7 -19.17 2.33 -10.30
C THR A 7 -17.72 2.34 -9.80
N LYS A 8 -16.91 3.35 -10.14
CA LYS A 8 -15.52 3.41 -9.72
C LYS A 8 -15.38 3.86 -8.26
N ARG A 9 -14.68 3.07 -7.47
CA ARG A 9 -14.39 3.37 -6.06
C ARG A 9 -12.90 3.49 -5.85
N GLU A 10 -12.49 4.56 -5.18
CA GLU A 10 -11.09 4.77 -4.78
C GLU A 10 -11.00 4.82 -3.25
N PHE A 11 -10.15 3.97 -2.69
CA PHE A 11 -9.90 3.92 -1.26
C PHE A 11 -8.42 4.18 -0.98
N ILE A 12 -8.15 4.95 0.07
CA ILE A 12 -6.80 5.24 0.53
C ILE A 12 -6.70 4.85 2.00
N VAL A 13 -5.67 4.08 2.34
CA VAL A 13 -5.32 3.76 3.72
C VAL A 13 -3.95 4.36 4.00
N ILE A 14 -3.87 5.13 5.08
CA ILE A 14 -2.63 5.77 5.52
C ILE A 14 -2.30 5.27 6.92
N GLU A 15 -1.20 4.53 7.05
CA GLU A 15 -0.63 4.14 8.32
C GLU A 15 0.51 5.10 8.67
N LEU A 16 0.36 5.81 9.80
CA LEU A 16 1.37 6.74 10.31
C LEU A 16 2.14 6.07 11.45
N LYS A 17 3.48 6.06 11.33
CA LYS A 17 4.37 5.67 12.43
C LYS A 17 4.99 6.91 13.07
N ARG A 18 5.28 6.81 14.37
CA ARG A 18 6.03 7.85 15.08
C ARG A 18 7.39 8.07 14.37
N PRO A 19 7.89 9.31 14.22
CA PRO A 19 9.12 9.60 13.48
C PRO A 19 10.35 8.83 13.99
N SER A 20 10.42 8.57 15.30
CA SER A 20 11.53 7.85 15.95
C SER A 20 11.47 6.33 15.79
N LEU A 21 10.42 5.78 15.16
CA LEU A 21 10.35 4.36 14.86
C LEU A 21 11.03 4.09 13.53
N LYS A 22 12.14 3.36 13.57
CA LYS A 22 12.77 2.83 12.37
C LYS A 22 11.95 1.65 11.85
N VAL A 23 11.31 1.81 10.69
CA VAL A 23 10.47 0.77 10.06
C VAL A 23 11.35 -0.32 9.45
N GLY A 24 11.07 -1.58 9.80
CA GLY A 24 11.78 -2.74 9.28
C GLY A 24 10.83 -3.74 8.62
N ARG A 25 11.30 -4.99 8.50
CA ARG A 25 10.55 -6.06 7.85
C ARG A 25 9.20 -6.32 8.52
N LYS A 26 9.17 -6.33 9.85
CA LYS A 26 7.97 -6.58 10.64
C LYS A 26 6.83 -5.62 10.28
N GLU A 27 7.12 -4.33 10.16
CA GLU A 27 6.11 -3.33 9.83
C GLU A 27 5.65 -3.44 8.37
N LEU A 28 6.54 -3.77 7.44
CA LEU A 28 6.15 -4.07 6.06
C LEU A 28 5.27 -5.31 5.96
N ASP A 29 5.60 -6.36 6.71
CA ASP A 29 4.84 -7.61 6.70
C ASP A 29 3.44 -7.38 7.29
N GLN A 30 3.32 -6.57 8.35
CA GLN A 30 2.03 -6.15 8.89
C GLN A 30 1.18 -5.36 7.88
N LEU A 31 1.82 -4.46 7.12
CA LEU A 31 1.12 -3.72 6.06
C LEU A 31 0.61 -4.67 4.96
N GLU A 32 1.44 -5.62 4.54
CA GLU A 32 1.09 -6.64 3.55
C GLU A 32 -0.07 -7.53 4.04
N ASP A 33 -0.05 -7.96 5.30
CA ASP A 33 -1.13 -8.73 5.92
C ASP A 33 -2.47 -7.97 5.90
N TYR A 34 -2.43 -6.67 6.21
CA TYR A 34 -3.62 -5.83 6.17
C TYR A 34 -4.17 -5.66 4.74
N VAL A 35 -3.29 -5.43 3.76
CA VAL A 35 -3.67 -5.36 2.34
C VAL A 35 -4.34 -6.66 1.91
N ASN A 36 -3.73 -7.81 2.22
CA ASN A 36 -4.25 -9.12 1.86
C ASN A 36 -5.61 -9.40 2.52
N ALA A 37 -5.76 -9.05 3.81
CA ALA A 37 -7.02 -9.23 4.52
C ALA A 37 -8.16 -8.39 3.91
N LEU A 38 -7.90 -7.15 3.49
CA LEU A 38 -8.90 -6.32 2.81
C LEU A 38 -9.25 -6.85 1.41
N MET A 39 -8.23 -7.23 0.63
CA MET A 39 -8.43 -7.75 -0.72
C MET A 39 -9.19 -9.08 -0.75
N ALA A 40 -9.12 -9.86 0.34
CA ALA A 40 -9.85 -11.11 0.48
C ALA A 40 -11.36 -10.92 0.74
N GLN A 41 -11.81 -9.71 1.10
CA GLN A 41 -13.23 -9.48 1.39
C GLN A 41 -14.03 -9.26 0.10
N PRO A 42 -15.19 -9.95 -0.09
CA PRO A 42 -15.98 -9.88 -1.33
C PRO A 42 -16.45 -8.48 -1.73
N ASP A 43 -16.65 -7.60 -0.76
CA ASP A 43 -17.10 -6.23 -0.99
C ASP A 43 -15.99 -5.36 -1.62
N TYR A 44 -14.74 -5.80 -1.53
CA TYR A 44 -13.55 -5.06 -1.95
C TYR A 44 -12.78 -5.71 -3.10
N SER A 45 -13.20 -6.90 -3.54
CA SER A 45 -12.65 -7.62 -4.70
C SER A 45 -13.32 -7.24 -6.04
N ARG A 46 -14.15 -6.19 -6.05
CA ARG A 46 -14.80 -5.71 -7.28
C ARG A 46 -13.78 -5.09 -8.22
N THR A 47 -13.90 -5.41 -9.51
CA THR A 47 -12.95 -4.99 -10.57
C THR A 47 -12.93 -3.48 -10.84
N ASP A 48 -13.88 -2.72 -10.28
CA ASP A 48 -14.02 -1.27 -10.41
C ASP A 48 -13.44 -0.51 -9.20
N THR A 49 -12.79 -1.20 -8.25
CA THR A 49 -12.25 -0.60 -7.03
C THR A 49 -10.72 -0.53 -7.04
N GLN A 50 -10.17 0.67 -6.82
CA GLN A 50 -8.74 0.90 -6.66
C GLN A 50 -8.39 1.22 -5.21
N TRP A 51 -7.37 0.54 -4.70
CA TRP A 51 -6.84 0.78 -3.36
C TRP A 51 -5.42 1.31 -3.40
N THR A 52 -5.15 2.31 -2.57
CA THR A 52 -3.80 2.85 -2.37
C THR A 52 -3.44 2.80 -0.89
N PHE A 53 -2.30 2.19 -0.57
CA PHE A 53 -1.82 2.03 0.79
C PHE A 53 -0.53 2.83 0.97
N PHE A 54 -0.48 3.64 2.02
CA PHE A 54 0.71 4.40 2.42
C PHE A 54 1.14 4.00 3.81
N LEU A 55 2.43 3.70 3.96
CA LEU A 55 3.11 3.65 5.25
C LEU A 55 4.04 4.86 5.34
N VAL A 56 3.74 5.79 6.24
CA VAL A 56 4.50 7.02 6.43
C VAL A 56 5.34 6.90 7.69
N THR A 57 6.64 7.04 7.52
CA THR A 57 7.64 6.93 8.60
C THR A 57 8.75 7.96 8.40
N GLY A 58 9.47 8.28 9.47
CA GLY A 58 10.65 9.14 9.40
C GLY A 58 11.87 8.41 8.85
N GLU A 59 12.07 7.16 9.25
CA GLU A 59 13.21 6.33 8.84
C GLU A 59 12.80 4.88 8.58
N TYR A 60 13.59 4.21 7.74
CA TYR A 60 13.48 2.78 7.50
C TYR A 60 14.84 2.09 7.59
N ASP A 61 14.80 0.80 7.90
CA ASP A 61 15.99 -0.02 8.03
C ASP A 61 16.50 -0.52 6.67
N SER A 62 17.82 -0.71 6.56
CA SER A 62 18.44 -1.21 5.32
C SER A 62 17.95 -2.61 4.94
N SER A 63 17.44 -3.38 5.91
CA SER A 63 16.84 -4.70 5.70
C SER A 63 15.62 -4.72 4.79
N ILE A 64 14.99 -3.56 4.53
CA ILE A 64 13.84 -3.43 3.62
C ILE A 64 14.15 -2.70 2.32
N THR A 65 15.35 -2.14 2.16
CA THR A 65 15.71 -1.34 0.97
C THR A 65 15.43 -2.11 -0.32
N SER A 66 15.88 -3.36 -0.42
CA SER A 66 15.65 -4.19 -1.63
C SER A 66 14.18 -4.45 -1.95
N ARG A 67 13.27 -4.38 -0.96
CA ARG A 67 11.82 -4.56 -1.15
C ARG A 67 11.15 -3.29 -1.67
N ILE A 68 11.74 -2.12 -1.44
CA ILE A 68 11.17 -0.81 -1.79
C ILE A 68 11.98 -0.07 -2.87
N THR A 69 13.12 -0.63 -3.29
CA THR A 69 13.94 -0.12 -4.39
C THR A 69 14.11 -1.24 -5.42
N GLN A 70 13.27 -1.24 -6.44
CA GLN A 70 13.28 -2.22 -7.51
C GLN A 70 13.56 -1.51 -8.84
N LYS A 71 14.34 -2.17 -9.71
CA LYS A 71 14.65 -1.62 -11.04
C LYS A 71 13.35 -1.33 -11.78
N ASP A 72 13.27 -0.17 -12.43
CA ASP A 72 12.11 0.29 -13.20
C ASP A 72 10.84 0.56 -12.36
N ARG A 73 10.97 0.69 -11.03
CA ARG A 73 9.89 1.10 -10.12
C ARG A 73 10.30 2.32 -9.29
N PRO A 74 9.35 3.21 -8.94
CA PRO A 74 9.61 4.30 -8.01
C PRO A 74 10.17 3.79 -6.68
N VAL A 75 11.12 4.53 -6.10
CA VAL A 75 11.61 4.28 -4.74
C VAL A 75 10.45 4.42 -3.76
N GLY A 76 10.38 3.51 -2.79
CA GLY A 76 9.30 3.44 -1.81
C GLY A 76 8.12 2.59 -2.27
N LEU A 77 8.07 2.15 -3.53
CA LEU A 77 7.00 1.31 -4.03
C LEU A 77 7.23 -0.15 -3.61
N PHE A 78 6.51 -0.56 -2.55
CA PHE A 78 6.61 -1.88 -1.96
C PHE A 78 5.79 -2.94 -2.74
N LEU A 79 4.48 -2.74 -2.86
CA LEU A 79 3.57 -3.67 -3.53
C LEU A 79 2.81 -2.96 -4.65
N LYS A 80 2.57 -3.68 -5.74
CA LYS A 80 1.65 -3.25 -6.81
C LYS A 80 1.02 -4.50 -7.40
N SER A 81 -0.27 -4.69 -7.13
CA SER A 81 -1.07 -5.66 -7.85
C SER A 81 -1.26 -5.17 -9.29
N ARG A 82 -1.29 -6.10 -10.25
CA ARG A 82 -1.68 -5.78 -11.62
C ARG A 82 -3.21 -5.62 -11.64
N PRO A 83 -3.76 -4.61 -12.35
CA PRO A 83 -5.20 -4.48 -12.51
C PRO A 83 -5.79 -5.71 -13.21
#